data_AF-A0A397K022-F1
#
_entry.id   AF-A0A397K022-F1
#
_cell.length_a   1.000
_cell.length_b   1.000
_cell.length_c   1.000
_cell.angle_alpha   90.00
_cell.angle_beta   90.00
_cell.angle_gamma   90.00
#
_symmetry.space_group_name_H-M   'P 1'
#
loop_
_entity.id
_entity.type
_entity.pdbx_description
1 polymer ?
#
loop_
_entity_poly.entity_id
_entity_poly.type
_entity_poly.pdbx_seq_one_letter_code
_entity_poly.pdbx_strand_id
1 'polypeptide(L)'
;MKIHDSKYKLEQNIEWLNFYDQINYRTNSQQSFELLCYIPYPLINFYRLFAGSVRPYIDYPKRDYENYVAKQANENLIACSYNGIPSHYRVKLNKSLFPTELISYLMRIIYSNVENVEMDQTSMLPSNTKLSRVVDIMIFFNLKFVQKRMDNGKFLLKLEPPIDELILSFRNLPKMMSLISREKSKQLISKEIETRIESIAFQKKLLNNNNSNNNSNSNNNNKIVQISPLPINKQLQLDFFGRPKIDNEIRTNTELDFKIINAPKIWYIHHEGTSRAVRTKLKLRDFL
;
A
#
# COMPACT_ATOMS: atom_id res chain seq x y z
N MET A 1 54.40 -3.57 -19.78
CA MET A 1 53.67 -4.29 -18.72
C MET A 1 52.18 -4.23 -19.06
N LYS A 2 51.65 -5.28 -19.69
CA LYS A 2 50.27 -5.32 -20.21
C LYS A 2 49.30 -5.62 -19.05
N ILE A 3 48.77 -4.58 -18.42
CA ILE A 3 47.66 -4.71 -17.45
C ILE A 3 46.50 -3.85 -17.96
N HIS A 4 45.91 -4.30 -19.07
CA HIS A 4 44.71 -3.69 -19.65
C HIS A 4 43.60 -4.73 -19.78
N ASP A 5 43.50 -5.67 -18.83
CA ASP A 5 42.29 -6.45 -18.70
C ASP A 5 41.29 -5.64 -17.88
N SER A 6 40.22 -5.16 -18.53
CA SER A 6 39.17 -4.36 -17.89
C SER A 6 38.50 -5.12 -16.75
N LYS A 7 38.48 -6.46 -16.83
CA LYS A 7 37.90 -7.33 -15.80
C LYS A 7 38.69 -7.27 -14.49
N TYR A 8 40.02 -7.35 -14.56
CA TYR A 8 40.88 -7.29 -13.38
C TYR A 8 40.72 -5.96 -12.61
N LYS A 9 40.58 -4.84 -13.35
CA LYS A 9 40.31 -3.53 -12.75
C LYS A 9 38.97 -3.49 -12.01
N LEU A 10 37.94 -4.13 -12.58
CA LEU A 10 36.62 -4.21 -11.96
C LEU A 10 36.64 -5.09 -10.71
N GLU A 11 37.28 -6.26 -10.75
CA GLU A 11 37.44 -7.15 -9.60
C GLU A 11 38.13 -6.43 -8.44
N GLN A 12 39.29 -5.82 -8.69
CA GLN A 12 40.02 -5.07 -7.67
C GLN A 12 39.20 -3.88 -7.15
N ASN A 13 38.38 -3.25 -8.00
CA ASN A 13 37.51 -2.17 -7.55
C ASN A 13 36.40 -2.65 -6.62
N ILE A 14 35.77 -3.79 -6.94
CA ILE A 14 34.72 -4.39 -6.12
C ILE A 14 35.27 -4.78 -4.74
N GLU A 15 36.51 -5.26 -4.65
CA GLU A 15 37.16 -5.52 -3.36
C GLU A 15 37.30 -4.25 -2.51
N TRP A 16 37.73 -3.14 -3.12
CA TRP A 16 37.84 -1.84 -2.43
C TRP A 16 36.47 -1.26 -2.04
N LEU A 17 35.43 -1.47 -2.85
CA LEU A 17 34.05 -1.12 -2.51
C LEU A 17 33.54 -1.94 -1.33
N ASN A 18 33.77 -3.25 -1.33
CA ASN A 18 33.39 -4.11 -0.21
C ASN A 18 34.10 -3.70 1.09
N PHE A 19 35.39 -3.37 1.01
CA PHE A 19 36.15 -2.82 2.15
C PHE A 19 35.54 -1.51 2.66
N TYR A 20 35.18 -0.59 1.75
CA TYR A 20 34.48 0.65 2.11
C TYR A 20 33.16 0.36 2.82
N ASP A 21 32.31 -0.52 2.26
CA ASP A 21 31.02 -0.86 2.83
C ASP A 21 31.14 -1.48 4.22
N GLN A 22 32.13 -2.35 4.43
CA GLN A 22 32.39 -2.95 5.75
C GLN A 22 32.82 -1.90 6.78
N ILE A 23 33.75 -1.00 6.44
CA ILE A 23 34.18 0.07 7.34
C ILE A 23 33.03 1.01 7.64
N ASN A 24 32.29 1.41 6.60
CA ASN A 24 31.16 2.32 6.73
C ASN A 24 30.04 1.71 7.59
N TYR A 25 29.78 0.41 7.42
CA TYR A 25 28.85 -0.35 8.25
C TYR A 25 29.29 -0.40 9.72
N ARG A 26 30.56 -0.72 10.01
CA ARG A 26 31.09 -0.76 11.39
C ARG A 26 31.12 0.62 12.03
N THR A 27 31.51 1.64 11.27
CA THR A 27 31.57 3.03 11.76
C THR A 27 30.17 3.52 12.13
N ASN A 28 29.17 3.35 11.26
CA ASN A 28 27.82 3.88 11.52
C ASN A 28 26.97 2.98 12.43
N SER A 29 27.05 1.66 12.28
CA SER A 29 26.20 0.72 13.01
C SER A 29 26.78 0.33 14.37
N GLN A 30 28.11 0.21 14.47
CA GLN A 30 28.82 -0.18 15.71
C GLN A 30 29.51 1.00 16.40
N GLN A 31 29.42 2.21 15.82
CA GLN A 31 29.98 3.45 16.39
C GLN A 31 31.50 3.41 16.60
N SER A 32 32.21 2.58 15.85
CA SER A 32 33.68 2.49 15.90
C SER A 32 34.32 3.61 15.07
N PHE A 33 34.30 4.84 15.59
CA PHE A 33 34.79 6.03 14.88
C PHE A 33 36.31 6.07 14.66
N GLU A 34 37.08 5.23 15.34
CA GLU A 34 38.51 5.03 15.08
C GLU A 34 38.77 4.60 13.62
N LEU A 35 37.81 3.88 13.03
CA LEU A 35 37.90 3.40 11.65
C LEU A 35 37.63 4.49 10.60
N LEU A 36 37.14 5.67 11.01
CA LEU A 36 36.81 6.77 10.10
C LEU A 36 38.04 7.25 9.32
N CYS A 37 39.23 7.16 9.91
CA CYS A 37 40.51 7.47 9.26
C CYS A 37 40.79 6.57 8.04
N TYR A 38 40.19 5.37 7.97
CA TYR A 38 40.39 4.42 6.87
C TYR A 38 39.37 4.56 5.72
N ILE A 39 38.30 5.34 5.91
CA ILE A 39 37.29 5.64 4.88
C ILE A 39 37.86 6.25 3.58
N PRO A 40 38.88 7.14 3.57
CA PRO A 40 39.38 7.72 2.33
C PRO A 40 40.30 6.81 1.50
N TYR A 41 40.78 5.67 2.04
CA TYR A 41 41.72 4.80 1.32
C TYR A 41 41.15 4.19 0.02
N PRO A 42 39.88 3.74 -0.04
CA PRO A 42 39.24 3.35 -1.29
C PRO A 42 39.33 4.42 -2.37
N LEU A 43 39.11 5.70 -2.04
CA LEU A 43 39.13 6.80 -3.02
C LEU A 43 40.47 6.90 -3.77
N ILE A 44 41.57 6.69 -3.05
CA ILE A 44 42.93 6.70 -3.63
C ILE A 44 43.09 5.54 -4.63
N ASN A 45 42.57 4.36 -4.31
CA ASN A 45 42.60 3.21 -5.20
C ASN A 45 41.68 3.39 -6.42
N PHE A 46 40.52 4.03 -6.26
CA PHE A 46 39.64 4.41 -7.36
C PHE A 46 40.34 5.31 -8.38
N TYR A 47 41.09 6.30 -7.90
CA TYR A 47 41.92 7.13 -8.78
C TYR A 47 42.96 6.29 -9.52
N ARG A 48 43.69 5.40 -8.84
CA ARG A 48 44.69 4.53 -9.50
C ARG A 48 44.07 3.61 -10.57
N LEU A 49 42.88 3.06 -10.33
CA LEU A 49 42.24 2.08 -11.21
C LEU A 49 41.55 2.73 -12.42
N PHE A 50 40.94 3.89 -12.21
CA PHE A 50 40.11 4.58 -13.20
C PHE A 50 40.66 5.93 -13.67
N ALA A 51 41.89 6.30 -13.30
CA ALA A 51 42.58 7.42 -13.93
C ALA A 51 42.65 7.16 -15.44
N GLY A 52 41.98 8.03 -16.20
CA GLY A 52 41.91 7.97 -17.65
C GLY A 52 41.84 9.38 -18.22
N SER A 53 42.16 9.50 -19.51
CA SER A 53 42.13 10.80 -20.20
C SER A 53 40.71 11.29 -20.51
N VAL A 54 39.70 10.42 -20.39
CA VAL A 54 38.31 10.76 -20.68
C VAL A 54 37.68 11.35 -19.42
N ARG A 55 37.13 12.57 -19.53
CA ARG A 55 36.30 13.19 -18.49
C ARG A 55 34.82 12.93 -18.79
N PRO A 56 34.17 11.96 -18.13
CA PRO A 56 32.73 11.82 -18.23
C PRO A 56 32.03 12.99 -17.52
N TYR A 57 30.81 13.28 -17.96
CA TYR A 57 29.91 14.16 -17.21
C TYR A 57 29.49 13.45 -15.91
N ILE A 58 29.67 14.12 -14.76
CA ILE A 58 29.34 13.56 -13.45
C ILE A 58 27.92 13.99 -13.11
N ASP A 59 27.00 13.04 -13.12
CA ASP A 59 25.64 13.21 -12.63
C ASP A 59 25.53 12.84 -11.15
N TYR A 60 24.63 13.51 -10.43
CA TYR A 60 24.30 13.12 -9.07
C TYR A 60 23.69 11.69 -9.05
N PRO A 61 24.08 10.82 -8.10
CA PRO A 61 23.57 9.44 -8.03
C PRO A 61 22.09 9.43 -7.61
N LYS A 62 21.19 9.64 -8.57
CA LYS A 62 19.73 9.54 -8.35
C LYS A 62 19.26 8.09 -8.26
N ARG A 63 20.00 7.17 -8.89
CA ARG A 63 19.63 5.76 -9.01
C ARG A 63 19.50 5.08 -7.65
N ASP A 64 20.36 5.40 -6.68
CA ASP A 64 20.28 4.79 -5.36
C ASP A 64 19.02 5.19 -4.61
N TYR A 65 18.67 6.47 -4.67
CA TYR A 65 17.42 6.97 -4.08
C TYR A 65 16.19 6.40 -4.80
N GLU A 66 16.20 6.36 -6.14
CA GLU A 66 15.14 5.73 -6.93
C GLU A 66 14.94 4.25 -6.57
N ASN A 67 16.03 3.50 -6.43
CA ASN A 67 16.01 2.10 -6.01
C ASN A 67 15.51 1.95 -4.56
N TYR A 68 15.90 2.84 -3.66
CA TYR A 68 15.42 2.85 -2.28
C TYR A 68 13.91 3.10 -2.21
N VAL A 69 13.41 4.11 -2.94
CA VAL A 69 11.98 4.42 -3.02
C VAL A 69 11.20 3.25 -3.62
N ALA A 70 11.71 2.66 -4.72
CA ALA A 70 11.09 1.49 -5.34
C ALA A 70 11.06 0.28 -4.40
N LYS A 71 12.16 0.02 -3.68
CA LYS A 71 12.24 -1.04 -2.66
C LYS A 71 11.21 -0.81 -1.55
N GLN A 72 11.13 0.41 -1.02
CA GLN A 72 10.17 0.75 0.04
C GLN A 72 8.72 0.57 -0.43
N ALA A 73 8.41 0.99 -1.67
CA ALA A 73 7.10 0.77 -2.26
C ALA A 73 6.78 -0.74 -2.34
N ASN A 74 7.71 -1.55 -2.84
CA ASN A 74 7.55 -3.00 -2.92
C ASN A 74 7.36 -3.66 -1.54
N GLU A 75 8.14 -3.25 -0.54
CA GLU A 75 8.01 -3.76 0.84
C GLU A 75 6.64 -3.43 1.45
N ASN A 76 6.12 -2.23 1.18
CA ASN A 76 4.78 -1.83 1.61
C ASN A 76 3.70 -2.69 0.92
N LEU A 77 3.83 -2.95 -0.38
CA LEU A 77 2.91 -3.83 -1.10
C LEU A 77 2.92 -5.26 -0.56
N ILE A 78 4.12 -5.80 -0.28
CA ILE A 78 4.29 -7.11 0.34
C ILE A 78 3.61 -7.14 1.71
N ALA A 79 3.80 -6.11 2.54
CA ALA A 79 3.19 -6.02 3.86
C ALA A 79 1.65 -5.96 3.79
N CYS A 80 1.09 -5.12 2.92
CA CYS A 80 -0.36 -5.02 2.71
C CYS A 80 -0.97 -6.36 2.28
N SER A 81 -0.31 -7.03 1.34
CA SER A 81 -0.75 -8.33 0.80
C SER A 81 -0.65 -9.44 1.84
N TYR A 82 0.44 -9.46 2.59
CA TYR A 82 0.64 -10.42 3.68
C TYR A 82 -0.39 -10.25 4.80
N ASN A 83 -0.76 -9.00 5.12
CA ASN A 83 -1.81 -8.70 6.11
C ASN A 83 -3.21 -9.15 5.67
N GLY A 84 -3.47 -9.23 4.36
CA GLY A 84 -4.73 -9.74 3.81
C GLY A 84 -4.95 -11.24 4.04
N ILE A 85 -3.90 -11.99 4.41
CA ILE A 85 -3.97 -13.45 4.62
C ILE A 85 -4.52 -13.75 6.01
N PRO A 86 -5.39 -14.77 6.17
CA PRO A 86 -5.86 -15.20 7.49
C PRO A 86 -4.71 -15.60 8.43
N SER A 87 -4.86 -15.27 9.72
CA SER A 87 -3.77 -15.38 10.70
C SER A 87 -3.14 -16.76 10.82
N HIS A 88 -3.95 -17.83 10.70
CA HIS A 88 -3.49 -19.21 10.82
C HIS A 88 -2.59 -19.66 9.66
N TYR A 89 -2.68 -19.03 8.48
CA TYR A 89 -1.78 -19.29 7.36
C TYR A 89 -0.53 -18.41 7.41
N ARG A 90 -0.62 -17.19 7.96
CA ARG A 90 0.53 -16.28 8.09
C ARG A 90 1.68 -16.88 8.91
N VAL A 91 1.36 -17.61 9.99
CA VAL A 91 2.39 -18.24 10.85
C VAL A 91 3.32 -19.18 10.06
N LYS A 92 2.83 -19.81 8.99
CA LYS A 92 3.61 -20.74 8.18
C LYS A 92 4.35 -20.07 7.02
N LEU A 93 4.05 -18.81 6.72
CA LEU A 93 4.58 -18.10 5.56
C LEU A 93 5.66 -17.11 5.99
N ASN A 94 6.84 -17.23 5.41
CA ASN A 94 7.90 -16.23 5.57
C ASN A 94 7.61 -15.01 4.69
N LYS A 95 7.67 -13.80 5.28
CA LYS A 95 7.47 -12.54 4.56
C LYS A 95 8.49 -12.33 3.44
N SER A 96 9.73 -12.81 3.59
CA SER A 96 10.77 -12.65 2.56
C SER A 96 10.57 -13.56 1.34
N LEU A 97 10.04 -14.75 1.56
CA LEU A 97 9.80 -15.76 0.50
C LEU A 97 8.41 -15.62 -0.15
N PHE A 98 7.50 -14.90 0.49
CA PHE A 98 6.14 -14.67 0.04
C PHE A 98 6.01 -14.21 -1.43
N PRO A 99 6.81 -13.24 -1.94
CA PRO A 99 6.70 -12.79 -3.32
C PRO A 99 7.06 -13.86 -4.35
N THR A 100 8.08 -14.67 -4.07
CA THR A 100 8.60 -15.68 -5.00
C THR A 100 7.81 -16.99 -4.95
N GLU A 101 7.44 -17.44 -3.75
CA GLU A 101 6.82 -18.76 -3.54
C GLU A 101 5.30 -18.76 -3.67
N LEU A 102 4.63 -17.65 -3.34
CA LEU A 102 3.17 -17.61 -3.32
C LEU A 102 2.62 -16.70 -4.43
N ILE A 103 3.13 -15.47 -4.51
CA ILE A 103 2.61 -14.46 -5.44
C ILE A 103 2.68 -14.88 -6.90
N SER A 104 3.81 -15.45 -7.31
CA SER A 104 4.04 -15.86 -8.70
C SER A 104 3.02 -16.93 -9.14
N TYR A 105 2.78 -17.93 -8.30
CA TYR A 105 1.79 -18.98 -8.57
C TYR A 105 0.35 -18.48 -8.43
N LEU A 106 0.07 -17.62 -7.44
CA LEU A 106 -1.25 -17.04 -7.23
C LEU A 106 -1.71 -16.26 -8.47
N MET A 107 -0.83 -15.42 -9.03
CA MET A 107 -1.15 -14.70 -10.26
C MET A 107 -1.29 -15.64 -11.45
N ARG A 108 -0.50 -16.70 -11.53
CA ARG A 108 -0.68 -17.70 -12.59
C ARG A 108 -2.07 -18.34 -12.49
N ILE A 109 -2.55 -18.66 -11.30
CA ILE A 109 -3.89 -19.25 -11.09
C ILE A 109 -4.99 -18.25 -11.46
N ILE A 110 -4.86 -16.98 -11.03
CA ILE A 110 -5.86 -15.94 -11.33
C ILE A 110 -5.96 -15.70 -12.84
N TYR A 111 -4.82 -15.64 -13.55
CA TYR A 111 -4.79 -15.28 -14.97
C TYR A 111 -4.88 -16.46 -15.95
N SER A 112 -4.49 -17.68 -15.56
CA SER A 112 -4.53 -18.88 -16.45
C SER A 112 -5.94 -19.46 -16.63
N ASN A 113 -6.88 -19.16 -15.74
CA ASN A 113 -8.16 -19.89 -15.69
C ASN A 113 -9.29 -19.25 -16.48
N VAL A 114 -9.10 -18.06 -17.05
CA VAL A 114 -10.17 -17.30 -17.72
C VAL A 114 -10.07 -17.34 -19.24
N GLU A 115 -9.28 -18.26 -19.77
CA GLU A 115 -8.97 -18.27 -21.20
C GLU A 115 -10.16 -18.69 -22.07
N ASN A 116 -11.09 -19.51 -21.55
CA ASN A 116 -12.16 -20.16 -22.31
C ASN A 116 -13.53 -20.14 -21.59
N VAL A 117 -13.89 -19.05 -20.91
CA VAL A 117 -15.28 -18.91 -20.44
C VAL A 117 -16.10 -18.36 -21.60
N GLU A 118 -16.60 -19.25 -22.44
CA GLU A 118 -17.65 -18.92 -23.40
C GLU A 118 -18.84 -18.39 -22.61
N MET A 119 -19.19 -17.14 -22.88
CA MET A 119 -20.29 -16.42 -22.25
C MET A 119 -21.61 -16.92 -22.86
N ASP A 120 -22.06 -18.11 -22.47
CA ASP A 120 -23.47 -18.44 -22.63
C ASP A 120 -24.26 -17.64 -21.60
N GLN A 121 -24.73 -16.47 -22.05
CA GLN A 121 -25.57 -15.54 -21.29
C GLN A 121 -26.91 -16.15 -20.82
N THR A 122 -27.17 -17.42 -21.13
CA THR A 122 -28.43 -18.14 -20.95
C THR A 122 -28.43 -19.15 -19.81
N SER A 123 -27.29 -19.50 -19.20
CA SER A 123 -27.27 -20.47 -18.10
C SER A 123 -27.25 -19.79 -16.74
N MET A 124 -28.41 -19.79 -16.10
CA MET A 124 -28.67 -19.26 -14.76
C MET A 124 -28.13 -20.18 -13.63
N LEU A 125 -26.98 -20.83 -13.84
CA LEU A 125 -26.33 -21.74 -12.90
C LEU A 125 -24.80 -21.50 -12.86
N PRO A 126 -24.14 -21.76 -11.72
CA PRO A 126 -22.70 -21.56 -11.55
C PRO A 126 -21.94 -22.70 -12.27
N SER A 127 -21.95 -22.74 -13.59
CA SER A 127 -21.44 -23.89 -14.36
C SER A 127 -19.91 -23.91 -14.52
N ASN A 128 -19.22 -22.80 -14.27
CA ASN A 128 -17.76 -22.74 -14.30
C ASN A 128 -17.16 -22.96 -12.91
N THR A 129 -16.99 -24.22 -12.52
CA THR A 129 -16.29 -24.64 -11.28
C THR A 129 -14.92 -23.98 -11.12
N LYS A 130 -14.22 -23.72 -12.23
CA LYS A 130 -12.94 -23.01 -12.28
C LYS A 130 -13.07 -21.54 -11.87
N LEU A 131 -14.10 -20.83 -12.34
CA LEU A 131 -14.35 -19.43 -11.99
C LEU A 131 -14.69 -19.30 -10.51
N SER A 132 -15.61 -20.13 -10.02
CA SER A 132 -15.96 -20.20 -8.59
C SER A 132 -14.73 -20.40 -7.72
N ARG A 133 -13.84 -21.33 -8.12
CA ARG A 133 -12.58 -21.55 -7.40
C ARG A 133 -11.63 -20.35 -7.41
N VAL A 134 -11.52 -19.63 -8.52
CA VAL A 134 -10.70 -18.40 -8.58
C VAL A 134 -11.28 -17.33 -7.66
N VAL A 135 -12.60 -17.14 -7.68
CA VAL A 135 -13.31 -16.19 -6.80
C VAL A 135 -13.08 -16.53 -5.33
N ASP A 136 -13.22 -17.80 -4.94
CA ASP A 136 -12.96 -18.24 -3.56
C ASP A 136 -11.49 -18.00 -3.15
N ILE A 137 -10.54 -18.26 -4.06
CA ILE A 137 -9.11 -17.98 -3.82
C ILE A 137 -8.86 -16.47 -3.66
N MET A 138 -9.47 -15.64 -4.50
CA MET A 138 -9.32 -14.19 -4.42
C MET A 138 -9.91 -13.64 -3.12
N ILE A 139 -11.09 -14.11 -2.70
CA ILE A 139 -11.69 -13.74 -1.41
C ILE A 139 -10.80 -14.20 -0.25
N PHE A 140 -10.25 -15.41 -0.32
CA PHE A 140 -9.36 -15.95 0.71
C PHE A 140 -8.09 -15.12 0.90
N PHE A 141 -7.48 -14.65 -0.19
CA PHE A 141 -6.30 -13.76 -0.17
C PHE A 141 -6.65 -12.27 -0.04
N ASN A 142 -7.93 -11.93 0.18
CA ASN A 142 -8.44 -10.57 0.25
C ASN A 142 -8.05 -9.69 -0.96
N LEU A 143 -8.17 -10.27 -2.15
CA LEU A 143 -7.91 -9.63 -3.43
C LEU A 143 -9.23 -9.22 -4.09
N LYS A 144 -9.29 -7.98 -4.57
CA LYS A 144 -10.42 -7.45 -5.34
C LYS A 144 -9.93 -6.73 -6.59
N PHE A 145 -10.77 -6.70 -7.62
CA PHE A 145 -10.54 -5.80 -8.75
C PHE A 145 -11.26 -4.48 -8.49
N VAL A 146 -10.56 -3.38 -8.68
CA VAL A 146 -11.11 -2.03 -8.57
C VAL A 146 -10.94 -1.30 -9.89
N GLN A 147 -12.04 -0.72 -10.35
CA GLN A 147 -12.08 0.06 -11.56
C GLN A 147 -11.41 1.42 -11.31
N LYS A 148 -10.26 1.67 -11.93
CA LYS A 148 -9.55 2.95 -11.89
C LYS A 148 -9.73 3.69 -13.20
N ARG A 149 -10.05 4.99 -13.13
CA ARG A 149 -10.03 5.88 -14.29
C ARG A 149 -8.59 6.18 -14.67
N MET A 150 -8.23 5.94 -15.92
CA MET A 150 -6.96 6.36 -16.50
C MET A 150 -7.10 7.79 -17.06
N ASP A 151 -5.97 8.48 -17.26
CA ASP A 151 -5.93 9.84 -17.82
C ASP A 151 -6.61 9.94 -19.20
N ASN A 152 -6.67 8.83 -19.93
CA ASN A 152 -7.32 8.72 -21.24
C ASN A 152 -8.86 8.59 -21.16
N GLY A 153 -9.47 8.73 -19.98
CA GLY A 153 -10.91 8.58 -19.75
C GLY A 153 -11.43 7.13 -19.78
N LYS A 154 -10.58 6.17 -20.15
CA LYS A 154 -10.91 4.73 -20.11
C LYS A 154 -10.78 4.19 -18.68
N PHE A 155 -11.63 3.22 -18.35
CA PHE A 155 -11.54 2.50 -17.09
C PHE A 155 -10.67 1.26 -17.23
N LEU A 156 -9.78 1.04 -16.26
CA LEU A 156 -8.92 -0.13 -16.16
C LEU A 156 -9.20 -0.85 -14.84
N LEU A 157 -9.39 -2.16 -14.87
CA LEU A 157 -9.47 -2.96 -13.65
C LEU A 157 -8.07 -3.29 -13.15
N LYS A 158 -7.72 -2.68 -12.01
CA LYS A 158 -6.47 -2.97 -11.27
C LYS A 158 -6.79 -3.82 -10.05
N LEU A 159 -5.86 -4.69 -9.67
CA LEU A 159 -5.97 -5.43 -8.42
C LEU A 159 -5.74 -4.51 -7.23
N GLU A 160 -6.43 -4.78 -6.13
CA GLU A 160 -6.19 -4.17 -4.83
C GLU A 160 -6.09 -5.29 -3.78
N PRO A 161 -4.94 -5.43 -3.09
CA PRO A 161 -3.65 -4.74 -3.31
C PRO A 161 -3.04 -5.01 -4.72
N PRO A 162 -2.23 -4.07 -5.27
CA PRO A 162 -1.66 -4.18 -6.63
C PRO A 162 -0.44 -5.11 -6.67
N ILE A 163 -0.70 -6.39 -6.39
CA ILE A 163 0.33 -7.44 -6.30
C ILE A 163 0.91 -7.81 -7.68
N ASP A 164 0.13 -7.58 -8.72
CA ASP A 164 0.50 -7.66 -10.13
C ASP A 164 1.74 -6.80 -10.43
N GLU A 165 1.91 -5.62 -9.80
CA GLU A 165 3.10 -4.78 -9.96
C GLU A 165 4.38 -5.44 -9.43
N LEU A 166 4.28 -6.25 -8.37
CA LEU A 166 5.42 -7.00 -7.84
C LEU A 166 5.93 -8.00 -8.88
N ILE A 167 5.04 -8.61 -9.67
CA ILE A 167 5.44 -9.55 -10.70
C ILE A 167 6.10 -8.85 -11.89
N LEU A 168 5.57 -7.70 -12.29
CA LEU A 168 6.11 -6.90 -13.38
C LEU A 168 7.55 -6.43 -13.13
N SER A 169 7.94 -6.30 -11.87
CA SER A 169 9.33 -6.00 -11.49
C SER A 169 10.31 -7.13 -11.84
N PHE A 170 9.84 -8.37 -12.00
CA PHE A 170 10.68 -9.48 -12.44
C PHE A 170 10.81 -9.46 -13.97
N ARG A 171 12.03 -9.24 -14.45
CA ARG A 171 12.45 -8.99 -15.85
C ARG A 171 11.91 -9.97 -16.92
N ASN A 172 11.33 -11.12 -16.56
CA ASN A 172 11.17 -12.26 -17.46
C ASN A 172 9.72 -12.69 -17.79
N LEU A 173 8.70 -11.83 -17.66
CA LEU A 173 7.30 -12.29 -17.80
C LEU A 173 6.43 -11.62 -18.88
N PRO A 174 6.87 -11.55 -20.16
CA PRO A 174 6.05 -11.01 -21.25
C PRO A 174 4.76 -11.83 -21.50
N LYS A 175 4.75 -13.14 -21.20
CA LYS A 175 3.54 -13.99 -21.32
C LYS A 175 2.47 -13.66 -20.29
N MET A 176 2.84 -13.25 -19.06
CA MET A 176 1.86 -12.84 -18.06
C MET A 176 1.18 -11.52 -18.44
N MET A 177 1.89 -10.61 -19.10
CA MET A 177 1.36 -9.30 -19.49
C MET A 177 0.18 -9.42 -20.47
N SER A 178 0.21 -10.39 -21.39
CA SER A 178 -0.92 -10.71 -22.28
C SER A 178 -2.14 -11.25 -21.49
N LEU A 179 -1.90 -12.08 -20.47
CA LEU A 179 -2.96 -12.64 -19.63
C LEU A 179 -3.58 -11.60 -18.67
N ILE A 180 -2.77 -10.65 -18.18
CA ILE A 180 -3.22 -9.49 -17.40
C ILE A 180 -4.12 -8.56 -18.25
N SER A 181 -4.04 -8.62 -19.58
CA SER A 181 -4.71 -7.66 -20.48
C SER A 181 -6.16 -8.01 -20.84
N ARG A 182 -6.69 -9.19 -20.44
CA ARG A 182 -8.08 -9.56 -20.75
C ARG A 182 -9.07 -8.92 -19.77
N GLU A 183 -9.48 -7.68 -20.06
CA GLU A 183 -10.38 -6.91 -19.18
C GLU A 183 -11.77 -7.56 -18.97
N LYS A 184 -12.32 -8.26 -19.98
CA LYS A 184 -13.62 -8.96 -19.86
C LYS A 184 -13.61 -10.02 -18.75
N SER A 185 -12.52 -10.77 -18.65
CA SER A 185 -12.29 -11.78 -17.62
C SER A 185 -12.26 -11.18 -16.22
N LYS A 186 -11.59 -10.03 -16.06
CA LYS A 186 -11.54 -9.30 -14.78
C LYS A 186 -12.91 -8.76 -14.39
N GLN A 187 -13.70 -8.25 -15.34
CA GLN A 187 -15.06 -7.77 -15.08
C GLN A 187 -15.96 -8.89 -14.57
N LEU A 188 -15.90 -10.06 -15.20
CA LEU A 188 -16.66 -11.23 -14.77
C LEU A 188 -16.29 -11.65 -13.35
N ILE A 189 -14.99 -11.74 -13.06
CA ILE A 189 -14.49 -12.07 -11.72
C ILE A 189 -14.91 -11.01 -10.69
N SER A 190 -14.82 -9.71 -11.02
CA SER A 190 -15.23 -8.63 -10.13
C SER A 190 -16.69 -8.75 -9.73
N LYS A 191 -17.57 -8.99 -10.71
CA LYS A 191 -19.01 -9.16 -10.48
C LYS A 191 -19.29 -10.35 -9.57
N GLU A 192 -18.65 -11.49 -9.81
CA GLU A 192 -18.81 -12.69 -8.97
C GLU A 192 -18.24 -12.51 -7.56
N ILE A 193 -17.14 -11.77 -7.39
CA ILE A 193 -16.61 -11.46 -6.05
C ILE A 193 -17.62 -10.61 -5.27
N GLU A 194 -18.20 -9.59 -5.89
CA GLU A 194 -19.20 -8.72 -5.27
C GLU A 194 -20.44 -9.50 -4.82
N THR A 195 -21.01 -10.33 -5.70
CA THR A 195 -22.17 -11.18 -5.34
C THR A 195 -21.85 -12.16 -4.20
N ARG A 196 -20.65 -12.73 -4.20
CA ARG A 196 -20.20 -13.65 -3.13
C ARG A 196 -20.04 -12.90 -1.80
N ILE A 197 -19.42 -11.73 -1.79
CA ILE A 197 -19.26 -10.91 -0.58
C ILE A 197 -20.62 -10.48 -0.03
N GLU A 198 -21.54 -10.04 -0.89
CA GLU A 198 -22.90 -9.66 -0.51
C GLU A 198 -23.67 -10.84 0.10
N SER A 199 -23.60 -12.02 -0.52
CA SER A 199 -24.25 -13.22 0.01
C SER A 199 -23.68 -13.66 1.37
N ILE A 200 -22.36 -13.59 1.57
CA ILE A 200 -21.73 -13.85 2.87
C ILE A 200 -22.18 -12.82 3.91
N ALA A 201 -22.25 -11.54 3.55
CA ALA A 201 -22.72 -10.48 4.43
C ALA A 201 -24.19 -10.68 4.81
N PHE A 202 -25.03 -11.09 3.86
CA PHE A 202 -26.43 -11.42 4.09
C PHE A 202 -26.58 -12.61 5.06
N GLN A 203 -25.86 -13.71 4.83
CA GLN A 203 -25.87 -14.88 5.72
C GLN A 203 -25.46 -14.54 7.16
N LYS A 204 -24.42 -13.72 7.34
CA LYS A 204 -23.99 -13.25 8.67
C LYS A 204 -25.09 -12.44 9.38
N LYS A 205 -25.84 -11.60 8.64
CA LYS A 205 -26.98 -10.85 9.19
C LYS A 205 -28.10 -11.78 9.65
N LEU A 206 -28.44 -12.80 8.85
CA LEU A 206 -29.47 -13.78 9.23
C LEU A 206 -29.09 -14.57 10.49
N LEU A 207 -27.84 -15.01 10.59
CA LEU A 207 -27.33 -15.74 11.75
C LEU A 207 -27.37 -14.89 13.03
N ASN A 208 -27.03 -13.60 12.95
CA ASN A 208 -27.08 -12.70 14.10
C ASN A 208 -28.52 -12.43 14.58
N ASN A 209 -29.49 -12.32 13.68
CA ASN A 209 -30.90 -12.15 14.06
C ASN A 209 -31.46 -13.38 14.80
N ASN A 210 -31.06 -14.59 14.41
CA ASN A 210 -31.53 -15.82 15.05
C ASN A 210 -30.95 -16.01 16.47
N ASN A 211 -29.71 -15.59 16.71
CA ASN A 211 -29.10 -15.65 18.04
C ASN A 211 -29.69 -14.64 19.04
N SER A 212 -30.28 -13.53 18.57
CA SER A 212 -30.97 -12.58 19.44
C SER A 212 -32.32 -13.10 19.95
N ASN A 213 -32.97 -14.01 19.23
CA ASN A 213 -34.27 -14.56 19.61
C ASN A 213 -34.19 -15.80 20.52
N ASN A 214 -33.07 -16.54 20.49
CA ASN A 214 -32.90 -17.78 21.26
C ASN A 214 -32.36 -17.59 22.70
N ASN A 215 -32.00 -16.37 23.11
CA ASN A 215 -31.59 -16.08 24.49
C ASN A 215 -32.75 -15.69 25.44
N SER A 216 -33.99 -16.04 25.09
CA SER A 216 -35.18 -15.77 25.92
C SER A 216 -35.61 -16.93 26.84
N ASN A 217 -34.93 -18.09 26.82
CA ASN A 217 -35.32 -19.25 27.62
C ASN A 217 -34.13 -19.93 28.33
N SER A 218 -33.55 -19.27 29.32
CA SER A 218 -32.79 -19.93 30.38
C SER A 218 -33.22 -19.38 31.74
N ASN A 219 -34.13 -20.11 32.38
CA ASN A 219 -34.50 -19.91 33.77
C ASN A 219 -33.31 -20.26 34.67
N ASN A 220 -32.66 -19.24 35.24
CA ASN A 220 -31.91 -19.39 36.48
C ASN A 220 -32.38 -18.31 37.45
N ASN A 221 -33.08 -18.79 38.49
CA ASN A 221 -33.57 -18.01 39.60
C ASN A 221 -32.40 -17.38 40.36
N ASN A 222 -32.20 -16.08 40.22
CA ASN A 222 -31.63 -15.24 41.26
C ASN A 222 -32.41 -13.92 41.26
N LYS A 223 -33.09 -13.67 42.39
CA LYS A 223 -33.88 -12.46 42.63
C LYS A 223 -33.02 -11.22 42.39
N ILE A 224 -33.35 -10.48 41.34
CA ILE A 224 -33.00 -9.06 41.22
C ILE A 224 -34.33 -8.30 41.14
N VAL A 225 -34.45 -7.36 42.06
CA VAL A 225 -35.57 -6.45 42.25
C VAL A 225 -35.94 -5.80 40.92
N GLN A 226 -37.22 -5.84 40.57
CA GLN A 226 -37.78 -5.05 39.46
C GLN A 226 -37.51 -3.57 39.73
N ILE A 227 -36.62 -2.99 38.94
CA ILE A 227 -36.52 -1.54 38.79
C ILE A 227 -37.07 -1.26 37.39
N SER A 228 -38.18 -0.54 37.34
CA SER A 228 -38.74 0.07 36.14
C SER A 228 -37.62 0.69 35.28
N PRO A 229 -37.70 0.65 33.94
CA PRO A 229 -36.65 1.20 33.09
C PRO A 229 -36.39 2.67 33.45
N LEU A 230 -35.24 2.94 34.05
CA LEU A 230 -34.74 4.30 34.20
C LEU A 230 -34.60 4.90 32.79
N PRO A 231 -35.00 6.16 32.59
CA PRO A 231 -34.89 6.82 31.30
C PRO A 231 -33.42 6.81 30.87
N ILE A 232 -33.22 6.59 29.56
CA ILE A 232 -31.95 6.65 28.85
C ILE A 232 -31.18 7.88 29.32
N ASN A 233 -30.17 7.66 30.17
CA ASN A 233 -29.23 8.72 30.50
C ASN A 233 -28.48 9.05 29.20
N LYS A 234 -28.79 10.22 28.64
CA LYS A 234 -28.00 10.89 27.61
C LYS A 234 -26.52 10.75 27.99
N GLN A 235 -25.73 10.04 27.18
CA GLN A 235 -24.28 10.15 27.27
C GLN A 235 -23.93 11.63 27.09
N LEU A 236 -23.40 12.26 28.15
CA LEU A 236 -22.89 13.62 28.08
C LEU A 236 -21.77 13.65 27.03
N GLN A 237 -21.81 14.62 26.12
CA GLN A 237 -20.69 14.81 25.18
C GLN A 237 -19.43 15.11 25.99
N LEU A 238 -18.42 14.28 25.80
CA LEU A 238 -17.10 14.44 26.42
C LEU A 238 -16.22 15.25 25.47
N ASP A 239 -15.44 16.19 26.01
CA ASP A 239 -14.41 16.88 25.24
C ASP A 239 -13.24 15.96 24.90
N PHE A 240 -12.31 16.44 24.05
CA PHE A 240 -11.11 15.71 23.61
C PHE A 240 -10.28 15.10 24.76
N PHE A 241 -10.37 15.68 25.97
CA PHE A 241 -9.70 15.19 27.18
C PHE A 241 -10.61 14.40 28.15
N GLY A 242 -11.77 13.94 27.70
CA GLY A 242 -12.66 13.07 28.50
C GLY A 242 -13.40 13.77 29.64
N ARG A 243 -13.59 15.09 29.57
CA ARG A 243 -14.37 15.87 30.55
C ARG A 243 -15.78 16.13 30.03
N PRO A 244 -16.84 16.05 30.87
CA PRO A 244 -18.21 16.25 30.44
C PRO A 244 -18.48 17.73 30.10
N LYS A 245 -19.00 18.00 28.89
CA LYS A 245 -19.50 19.32 28.48
C LYS A 245 -20.87 19.58 29.11
N ILE A 246 -21.01 20.75 29.72
CA ILE A 246 -22.25 21.23 30.31
C ILE A 246 -22.89 22.18 29.29
N ASP A 247 -23.89 21.68 28.56
CA ASP A 247 -24.65 22.49 27.61
C ASP A 247 -25.70 23.29 28.39
N ASN A 248 -25.35 24.52 28.78
CA ASN A 248 -26.31 25.50 29.24
C ASN A 248 -26.84 26.29 28.04
N GLU A 249 -27.94 25.85 27.46
CA GLU A 249 -28.80 26.71 26.65
C GLU A 249 -29.63 27.59 27.59
N ILE A 250 -29.49 28.91 27.50
CA ILE A 250 -30.60 29.90 27.48
C ILE A 250 -30.08 31.19 26.84
N ARG A 251 -30.84 31.67 25.86
CA ARG A 251 -30.73 32.96 25.19
C ARG A 251 -31.18 34.08 26.14
N THR A 252 -30.42 35.17 26.23
CA THR A 252 -30.73 36.53 25.75
C THR A 252 -29.99 37.58 26.58
N ASN A 253 -29.22 38.40 25.85
CA ASN A 253 -28.83 39.80 26.11
C ASN A 253 -28.35 40.15 27.53
N THR A 254 -27.05 40.34 27.70
CA THR A 254 -26.41 41.68 27.73
C THR A 254 -24.91 41.52 27.89
N GLU A 255 -24.19 42.37 27.17
CA GLU A 255 -22.75 42.42 26.93
C GLU A 255 -21.89 42.49 28.20
N LEU A 256 -20.73 41.82 28.18
CA LEU A 256 -19.43 42.43 28.47
C LEU A 256 -18.31 41.71 27.68
N ASP A 257 -18.00 42.32 26.52
CA ASP A 257 -16.67 42.62 26.00
C ASP A 257 -15.63 41.50 25.81
N PHE A 258 -15.75 40.82 24.67
CA PHE A 258 -14.60 40.69 23.79
C PHE A 258 -14.93 41.39 22.46
N LYS A 259 -14.26 42.50 22.17
CA LYS A 259 -14.26 43.10 20.83
C LYS A 259 -13.69 42.08 19.84
N ILE A 260 -14.55 41.24 19.28
CA ILE A 260 -14.26 40.50 18.06
C ILE A 260 -14.32 41.55 16.95
N ILE A 261 -13.16 42.19 16.73
CA ILE A 261 -12.89 42.95 15.52
C ILE A 261 -13.31 42.05 14.35
N ASN A 262 -14.24 42.53 13.52
CA ASN A 262 -14.77 41.87 12.32
C ASN A 262 -13.76 40.87 11.74
N ALA A 263 -13.91 39.59 12.07
CA ALA A 263 -13.03 38.56 11.53
C ALA A 263 -13.25 38.56 10.02
N PRO A 264 -12.21 38.78 9.19
CA PRO A 264 -12.38 38.82 7.76
C PRO A 264 -12.96 37.48 7.29
N LYS A 265 -14.00 37.54 6.45
CA LYS A 265 -14.57 36.35 5.84
C LYS A 265 -13.54 35.80 4.86
N ILE A 266 -12.87 34.72 5.22
CA ILE A 266 -11.88 34.04 4.39
C ILE A 266 -12.62 32.92 3.65
N TRP A 267 -12.51 32.87 2.32
CA TRP A 267 -12.97 31.74 1.52
C TRP A 267 -11.89 31.34 0.52
N TYR A 268 -11.83 30.05 0.22
CA TYR A 268 -10.94 29.48 -0.79
C TYR A 268 -11.75 29.19 -2.06
N ILE A 269 -11.23 29.63 -3.21
CA ILE A 269 -11.79 29.29 -4.52
C ILE A 269 -11.04 28.06 -5.02
N HIS A 270 -11.72 26.93 -5.14
CA HIS A 270 -11.15 25.70 -5.66
C HIS A 270 -10.82 25.84 -7.14
N HIS A 271 -9.59 25.50 -7.52
CA HIS A 271 -9.17 25.38 -8.92
C HIS A 271 -9.04 23.89 -9.26
N GLU A 272 -9.80 23.42 -10.26
CA GLU A 272 -9.87 22.01 -10.69
C GLU A 272 -8.58 21.44 -11.31
N GLY A 273 -7.48 22.19 -11.31
CA GLY A 273 -6.23 21.76 -11.91
C GLY A 273 -5.04 22.59 -11.50
N THR A 274 -3.86 22.14 -11.93
CA THR A 274 -2.57 22.80 -11.65
C THR A 274 -1.93 23.29 -12.94
N SER A 275 -1.69 24.59 -13.07
CA SER A 275 -0.92 25.15 -14.19
C SER A 275 0.57 25.16 -13.85
N ARG A 276 1.41 24.59 -14.73
CA ARG A 276 2.88 24.67 -14.62
C ARG A 276 3.39 25.84 -15.44
N ALA A 277 3.98 26.84 -14.78
CA ALA A 277 4.61 27.96 -15.46
C ALA A 277 5.91 27.52 -16.20
N VAL A 278 6.23 28.21 -17.29
CA VAL A 278 7.48 28.03 -18.03
C VAL A 278 8.64 28.67 -17.25
N ARG A 279 9.84 28.08 -17.36
CA ARG A 279 11.04 28.61 -16.69
C ARG A 279 11.37 30.02 -17.18
N THR A 280 11.53 30.95 -16.24
CA THR A 280 11.96 32.34 -16.51
C THR A 280 13.34 32.60 -15.89
N LYS A 281 14.08 33.56 -16.47
CA LYS A 281 15.35 34.03 -15.92
C LYS A 281 15.06 35.09 -14.86
N LEU A 282 15.55 34.90 -13.63
CA LEU A 282 15.42 35.86 -12.53
C LEU A 282 16.72 36.64 -12.34
N LYS A 283 16.61 37.92 -12.00
CA LYS A 283 17.72 38.78 -11.59
C LYS A 283 17.84 38.77 -10.07
N LEU A 284 19.03 39.07 -9.51
CA LEU A 284 19.26 39.07 -8.05
C LEU A 284 18.29 39.99 -7.30
N ARG A 285 17.91 41.12 -7.91
CA ARG A 285 16.91 42.06 -7.38
C ARG A 285 15.51 41.44 -7.21
N ASP A 286 15.19 40.35 -7.88
CA ASP A 286 13.86 39.71 -7.81
C ASP A 286 13.76 38.81 -6.55
N PHE A 287 14.87 38.62 -5.82
CA PHE A 287 14.96 37.87 -4.56
C PHE A 287 15.04 38.77 -3.31
N LEU A 288 15.29 40.07 -3.49
CA LEU A 288 15.40 41.08 -2.44
C LEU A 288 14.12 41.91 -2.39
#